data_AF-A0A1C6PSU8-F1
#
_entry.id   AF-A0A1C6PSU8-F1
#
_cell.length_a   1.000
_cell.length_b   1.000
_cell.length_c   1.000
_cell.angle_alpha   90.00
_cell.angle_beta   90.00
_cell.angle_gamma   90.00
#
_symmetry.space_group_name_H-M   'P 1'
#
loop_
_entity.id
_entity.type
_entity.pdbx_description
1 polymer ?
#
loop_
_entity_poly.entity_id
_entity_poly.type
_entity_poly.pdbx_seq_one_letter_code
_entity_poly.pdbx_strand_id
1 'polypeptide(L)'
;MASNTAFFRSLPFANAPLAFDALPAQIGAATPLDLWFTVFPAHPSNQLVVSRRSNGLEHPAVRAWPDGIDAATGAQRFRAMMPALAPGEIAEYSPVVTRAGLLVQELPTRSTRGVRSPEAPAAGDTTQPNPAAAPRYEWASEFLGAFTVKLINPPESFGPGPDGMHITYFIDSGEIHGPKINGRIRGGDWMVLRRDGVGIAESRISYETVDGARILSRYYGIFDLGPDGYARAARNEFDADPPLVLAPQFITSHPDWLWLNRLQCLAVGRASMADLVVRLDIYAIRAGQPLASSGLPRVDAPPLTGDVH
;
A
#
# COMPACT_ATOMS: atom_id res chain seq x y z
N MET A 1 29.20 68.93 4.87
CA MET A 1 29.43 67.82 3.92
C MET A 1 28.11 67.09 3.74
N ALA A 2 27.68 66.96 2.50
CA ALA A 2 26.32 66.65 2.10
C ALA A 2 25.96 65.15 2.23
N SER A 3 24.66 64.94 2.45
CA SER A 3 23.87 63.71 2.34
C SER A 3 24.12 62.92 1.04
N ASN A 4 24.06 61.59 1.10
CA ASN A 4 23.14 60.86 0.22
C ASN A 4 22.82 59.42 0.66
N THR A 5 21.53 59.19 0.83
CA THR A 5 20.79 57.92 0.87
C THR A 5 20.83 57.23 -0.50
N ALA A 6 20.95 55.89 -0.55
CA ALA A 6 20.48 54.98 -1.63
C ALA A 6 21.19 53.61 -1.54
N PHE A 7 20.63 52.45 -1.88
CA PHE A 7 19.27 51.96 -2.11
C PHE A 7 19.43 50.42 -2.07
N PHE A 8 18.53 49.69 -1.41
CA PHE A 8 18.39 48.25 -1.59
C PHE A 8 18.10 47.96 -3.07
N ARG A 9 18.87 47.07 -3.69
CA ARG A 9 18.39 46.23 -4.80
C ARG A 9 18.97 44.83 -4.62
N SER A 10 18.16 43.97 -4.03
CA SER A 10 18.26 42.54 -4.20
C SER A 10 18.20 42.20 -5.69
N LEU A 11 19.07 41.31 -6.14
CA LEU A 11 18.94 40.61 -7.42
C LEU A 11 18.17 39.32 -7.15
N PRO A 12 16.96 39.12 -7.70
CA PRO A 12 16.29 37.83 -7.63
C PRO A 12 16.24 37.22 -9.03
N PHE A 13 17.11 36.27 -9.34
CA PHE A 13 16.91 35.38 -10.49
C PHE A 13 17.37 33.95 -10.15
N ALA A 14 16.56 33.30 -9.30
CA ALA A 14 16.13 31.93 -9.49
C ALA A 14 14.60 31.99 -9.50
N ASN A 15 13.94 31.53 -10.56
CA ASN A 15 12.49 31.68 -10.71
C ASN A 15 11.78 31.06 -9.49
N ALA A 16 10.97 31.85 -8.78
CA ALA A 16 10.19 31.35 -7.65
C ALA A 16 9.21 30.26 -8.11
N PRO A 17 8.90 29.25 -7.26
CA PRO A 17 7.92 28.23 -7.58
C PRO A 17 6.58 28.86 -8.00
N LEU A 18 6.05 28.42 -9.14
CA LEU A 18 4.82 28.91 -9.72
C LEU A 18 3.62 28.13 -9.16
N ALA A 19 2.59 28.84 -8.73
CA ALA A 19 1.35 28.19 -8.33
C ALA A 19 0.73 27.49 -9.54
N PHE A 20 0.37 26.21 -9.41
CA PHE A 20 -0.27 25.49 -10.50
C PHE A 20 -1.56 26.17 -10.97
N ASP A 21 -2.32 26.75 -10.03
CA ASP A 21 -3.53 27.51 -10.37
C ASP A 21 -3.28 28.79 -11.16
N ALA A 22 -2.04 29.29 -11.13
CA ALA A 22 -1.59 30.44 -11.89
C ALA A 22 -0.72 30.06 -13.11
N LEU A 23 -0.76 28.80 -13.56
CA LEU A 23 0.01 28.37 -14.73
C LEU A 23 -0.39 29.21 -15.97
N PRO A 24 0.53 29.98 -16.57
CA PRO A 24 0.23 30.82 -17.72
C PRO A 24 0.09 29.98 -18.99
N ALA A 25 -0.62 30.52 -19.98
CA ALA A 25 -0.79 29.87 -21.28
C ALA A 25 0.52 29.67 -22.06
N GLN A 26 1.57 30.43 -21.73
CA GLN A 26 2.89 30.37 -22.36
C GLN A 26 4.01 30.46 -21.32
N ILE A 27 5.07 29.69 -21.52
CA ILE A 27 6.26 29.64 -20.66
C ILE A 27 7.53 29.60 -21.51
N GLY A 28 8.63 30.06 -20.94
CA GLY A 28 9.94 29.91 -21.56
C GLY A 28 10.28 28.45 -21.82
N ALA A 29 10.57 28.12 -23.08
CA ALA A 29 11.04 26.80 -23.47
C ALA A 29 12.42 26.52 -22.85
N ALA A 30 12.79 25.24 -22.77
CA ALA A 30 14.06 24.76 -22.21
C ALA A 30 14.31 25.04 -20.71
N THR A 31 13.35 25.63 -19.99
CA THR A 31 13.42 25.77 -18.52
C THR A 31 12.45 24.79 -17.85
N PRO A 32 12.91 23.91 -16.93
CA PRO A 32 12.03 23.10 -16.10
C PRO A 32 11.04 23.97 -15.32
N LEU A 33 9.83 23.46 -15.11
CA LEU A 33 8.79 24.19 -14.38
C LEU A 33 8.77 23.74 -12.93
N ASP A 34 9.05 24.68 -12.04
CA ASP A 34 8.87 24.48 -10.61
C ASP A 34 7.45 24.87 -10.23
N LEU A 35 6.59 23.88 -10.00
CA LEU A 35 5.16 24.06 -9.73
C LEU A 35 4.86 23.71 -8.27
N TRP A 36 3.95 24.46 -7.65
CA TRP A 36 3.35 24.05 -6.38
C TRP A 36 1.82 23.98 -6.44
N PHE A 37 1.27 23.09 -5.63
CA PHE A 37 -0.14 22.69 -5.61
C PHE A 37 -0.67 22.79 -4.18
N THR A 38 -1.95 23.11 -4.06
CA THR A 38 -2.67 23.13 -2.78
C THR A 38 -3.63 21.95 -2.73
N VAL A 39 -3.58 21.19 -1.64
CA VAL A 39 -4.47 20.05 -1.38
C VAL A 39 -5.17 20.27 -0.04
N PHE A 40 -6.50 20.14 -0.05
CA PHE A 40 -7.32 20.28 1.15
C PHE A 40 -8.41 19.19 1.19
N PRO A 41 -8.65 18.53 2.34
CA PRO A 41 -7.95 18.72 3.62
C PRO A 41 -6.54 18.12 3.62
N ALA A 42 -5.65 18.71 4.42
CA ALA A 42 -4.31 18.17 4.66
C ALA A 42 -4.38 16.78 5.31
N HIS A 43 -3.50 15.88 4.88
CA HIS A 43 -3.39 14.54 5.47
C HIS A 43 -1.98 13.98 5.27
N PRO A 44 -1.37 13.33 6.29
CA PRO A 44 0.01 12.83 6.21
C PRO A 44 0.24 11.82 5.08
N SER A 45 -0.79 11.06 4.70
CA SER A 45 -0.74 10.06 3.62
C SER A 45 -1.22 10.55 2.26
N ASN A 46 -1.54 11.84 2.08
CA ASN A 46 -1.84 12.37 0.75
C ASN A 46 -0.57 12.27 -0.13
N GLN A 47 -0.74 11.83 -1.37
CA GLN A 47 0.27 11.86 -2.41
C GLN A 47 -0.29 12.57 -3.63
N LEU A 48 0.53 13.36 -4.33
CA LEU A 48 0.12 14.06 -5.54
C LEU A 48 1.00 13.61 -6.71
N VAL A 49 0.36 13.21 -7.80
CA VAL A 49 1.01 12.78 -9.05
C VAL A 49 0.46 13.65 -10.18
N VAL A 50 1.35 14.15 -11.04
CA VAL A 50 1.01 15.01 -12.17
C VAL A 50 1.26 14.24 -13.46
N SER A 51 0.20 13.81 -14.12
CA SER A 51 0.29 13.24 -15.46
C SER A 51 0.49 14.37 -16.47
N ARG A 52 1.31 14.13 -17.50
CA ARG A 52 1.59 15.08 -18.58
C ARG A 52 1.28 14.42 -19.93
N ARG A 53 0.48 15.11 -20.74
CA ARG A 53 0.32 14.81 -22.17
C ARG A 53 0.93 15.94 -22.98
N SER A 54 1.72 15.66 -24.01
CA SER A 54 2.26 16.70 -24.89
C SER A 54 2.14 16.31 -26.35
N ASN A 55 1.54 17.20 -27.13
CA ASN A 55 1.21 16.97 -28.55
C ASN A 55 0.50 15.62 -28.80
N GLY A 56 -0.32 15.16 -27.84
CA GLY A 56 -1.04 13.88 -27.89
C GLY A 56 -0.28 12.66 -27.36
N LEU A 57 1.00 12.79 -27.00
CA LEU A 57 1.80 11.72 -26.40
C LEU A 57 1.74 11.80 -24.87
N GLU A 58 1.53 10.67 -24.21
CA GLU A 58 1.63 10.59 -22.76
C GLU A 58 3.10 10.47 -22.32
N HIS A 59 3.42 11.18 -21.24
CA HIS A 59 4.73 11.14 -20.61
C HIS A 59 4.64 10.50 -19.22
N PRO A 60 5.75 9.95 -18.69
CA PRO A 60 5.80 9.45 -17.32
C PRO A 60 5.31 10.51 -16.33
N ALA A 61 4.41 10.11 -15.44
CA ALA A 61 3.86 11.02 -14.46
C ALA A 61 4.93 11.47 -13.45
N VAL A 62 4.87 12.73 -13.04
CA VAL A 62 5.80 13.31 -12.06
C VAL A 62 5.15 13.26 -10.69
N ARG A 63 5.81 12.61 -9.74
CA ARG A 63 5.36 12.62 -8.34
C ARG A 63 5.79 13.92 -7.67
N ALA A 64 4.82 14.69 -7.20
CA ALA A 64 5.08 15.87 -6.40
C ALA A 64 5.47 15.49 -4.97
N TRP A 65 6.38 16.23 -4.37
CA TRP A 65 6.79 16.05 -2.97
C TRP A 65 6.01 16.99 -2.04
N PRO A 66 5.71 16.59 -0.80
CA PRO A 66 5.12 17.49 0.18
C PRO A 66 6.02 18.70 0.46
N ASP A 67 5.42 19.90 0.53
CA ASP A 67 6.07 21.19 0.81
C ASP A 67 5.44 21.90 2.02
N GLY A 68 5.14 21.08 3.04
CA GLY A 68 4.57 21.51 4.32
C GLY A 68 3.06 21.77 4.27
N ILE A 69 2.56 22.32 5.36
CA ILE A 69 1.16 22.73 5.52
C ILE A 69 1.18 24.25 5.73
N ASP A 70 0.37 24.96 4.96
CA ASP A 70 0.15 26.38 5.15
C ASP A 70 -0.58 26.59 6.48
N ALA A 71 0.08 27.29 7.42
CA ALA A 71 -0.41 27.45 8.77
C ALA A 71 -1.67 28.31 8.88
N ALA A 72 -1.94 29.18 7.89
CA ALA A 72 -3.11 30.06 7.89
C ALA A 72 -4.36 29.36 7.34
N THR A 73 -4.19 28.53 6.32
CA THR A 73 -5.30 27.86 5.62
C THR A 73 -5.48 26.39 6.03
N GLY A 74 -4.47 25.79 6.66
CA GLY A 74 -4.42 24.35 6.95
C GLY A 74 -4.27 23.48 5.69
N ALA A 75 -4.00 24.08 4.53
CA ALA A 75 -3.86 23.34 3.29
C ALA A 75 -2.46 22.73 3.16
N GLN A 76 -2.39 21.49 2.69
CA GLN A 76 -1.13 20.82 2.42
C GLN A 76 -0.60 21.26 1.07
N ARG A 77 0.65 21.68 1.02
CA ARG A 77 1.31 22.05 -0.23
C ARG A 77 2.10 20.86 -0.77
N PHE A 78 2.11 20.75 -2.08
CA PHE A 78 2.99 19.84 -2.82
C PHE A 78 3.77 20.64 -3.85
N ARG A 79 4.99 20.21 -4.18
CA ARG A 79 5.83 20.83 -5.20
C ARG A 79 6.31 19.77 -6.19
N ALA A 80 6.39 20.12 -7.46
CA ALA A 80 6.81 19.23 -8.54
C ALA A 80 7.71 19.98 -9.52
N MET A 81 8.80 19.34 -9.95
CA MET A 81 9.64 19.83 -11.03
C MET A 81 9.19 19.15 -12.33
N MET A 82 8.48 19.87 -13.19
CA MET A 82 8.07 19.33 -14.48
C MET A 82 9.19 19.50 -15.51
N PRO A 83 9.39 18.52 -16.41
CA PRO A 83 10.39 18.64 -17.46
C PRO A 83 10.12 19.86 -18.34
N ALA A 84 11.19 20.49 -18.83
CA ALA A 84 11.09 21.63 -19.73
C ALA A 84 10.26 21.33 -20.98
N LEU A 85 9.63 22.35 -21.54
CA LEU A 85 8.95 22.25 -22.83
C LEU A 85 9.89 22.63 -23.97
N ALA A 86 9.78 21.91 -25.08
CA ALA A 86 10.38 22.32 -26.34
C ALA A 86 9.64 23.54 -26.93
N PRO A 87 10.30 24.36 -27.77
CA PRO A 87 9.62 25.44 -28.47
C PRO A 87 8.45 24.94 -29.32
N GLY A 88 7.26 25.51 -29.11
CA GLY A 88 6.01 25.14 -29.78
C GLY A 88 5.26 23.97 -29.16
N GLU A 89 5.87 23.24 -28.23
CA GLU A 89 5.25 22.11 -27.54
C GLU A 89 4.10 22.59 -26.65
N ILE A 90 2.95 21.91 -26.71
CA ILE A 90 1.82 22.13 -25.82
C ILE A 90 1.77 20.98 -24.84
N ALA A 91 1.86 21.28 -23.55
CA ALA A 91 1.69 20.31 -22.48
C ALA A 91 0.37 20.54 -21.74
N GLU A 92 -0.33 19.45 -21.47
CA GLU A 92 -1.49 19.37 -20.59
C GLU A 92 -1.09 18.61 -19.32
N TYR A 93 -1.39 19.19 -18.17
CA TYR A 93 -1.06 18.65 -16.85
C TYR A 93 -2.33 18.30 -16.09
N SER A 94 -2.44 17.04 -15.68
CA SER A 94 -3.59 16.49 -14.95
C SER A 94 -3.12 15.93 -13.61
N PRO A 95 -3.13 16.75 -12.55
CA PRO A 95 -2.77 16.33 -11.20
C PRO A 95 -3.88 15.55 -10.51
N VAL A 96 -3.49 14.45 -9.85
CA VAL A 96 -4.36 13.61 -9.02
C VAL A 96 -3.78 13.45 -7.62
N VAL A 97 -4.65 13.52 -6.62
CA VAL A 97 -4.34 13.29 -5.21
C VAL A 97 -4.85 11.91 -4.83
N THR A 98 -3.96 11.09 -4.29
CA THR A 98 -4.30 9.79 -3.70
C THR A 98 -4.04 9.77 -2.21
N ARG A 99 -4.78 8.95 -1.47
CA ARG A 99 -4.54 8.68 -0.04
C ARG A 99 -4.59 7.18 0.17
N ALA A 100 -3.48 6.63 0.63
CA ALA A 100 -3.31 5.18 0.80
C ALA A 100 -3.71 4.38 -0.47
N GLY A 101 -3.37 4.90 -1.66
CA GLY A 101 -3.64 4.26 -2.95
C GLY A 101 -5.02 4.56 -3.56
N LEU A 102 -5.95 5.17 -2.81
CA LEU A 102 -7.26 5.55 -3.32
C LEU A 102 -7.24 6.96 -3.90
N LEU A 103 -7.90 7.16 -5.05
CA LEU A 103 -8.13 8.51 -5.60
C LEU A 103 -9.03 9.30 -4.65
N VAL A 104 -8.54 10.46 -4.19
CA VAL A 104 -9.25 11.34 -3.28
C VAL A 104 -9.73 12.61 -3.97
N GLN A 105 -8.93 13.15 -4.89
CA GLN A 105 -9.23 14.40 -5.56
C GLN A 105 -8.50 14.48 -6.90
N GLU A 106 -9.20 14.93 -7.94
CA GLU A 106 -8.58 15.39 -9.18
C GLU A 106 -8.52 16.92 -9.13
N LEU A 107 -7.35 17.52 -9.36
CA LEU A 107 -7.28 18.99 -9.50
C LEU A 107 -7.50 19.38 -10.97
N PRO A 108 -7.90 20.63 -11.25
CA PRO A 108 -8.20 21.06 -12.61
C PRO A 108 -7.03 20.82 -13.57
N THR A 109 -7.30 20.25 -14.74
CA THR A 109 -6.27 20.11 -15.78
C THR A 109 -5.93 21.47 -16.37
N ARG A 110 -4.64 21.74 -16.59
CA ARG A 110 -4.16 23.01 -17.18
C ARG A 110 -3.17 22.76 -18.30
N SER A 111 -3.18 23.65 -19.28
CA SER A 111 -2.29 23.58 -20.44
C SER A 111 -1.38 24.80 -20.56
N THR A 112 -0.19 24.58 -21.11
CA THR A 112 0.76 25.65 -21.40
C THR A 112 1.60 25.31 -22.63
N ARG A 113 2.09 26.35 -23.32
CA ARG A 113 2.94 26.22 -24.52
C ARG A 113 4.36 26.72 -24.26
N GLY A 114 5.36 25.96 -24.69
CA GLY A 114 6.76 26.41 -24.70
C GLY A 114 7.00 27.46 -25.79
N VAL A 115 7.54 28.62 -25.43
CA VAL A 115 7.95 29.69 -26.36
C VAL A 115 9.45 29.96 -26.22
N ARG A 116 10.15 30.29 -27.31
CA ARG A 116 11.59 30.59 -27.21
C ARG A 116 11.80 31.82 -26.32
N SER A 117 12.49 31.63 -25.20
CA SER A 117 13.05 32.74 -24.42
C SER A 117 14.31 33.28 -25.11
N PRO A 118 14.62 34.59 -24.98
CA PRO A 118 15.97 35.08 -25.19
C PRO A 118 16.91 34.38 -24.19
N GLU A 119 18.05 33.91 -24.67
CA GLU A 119 19.03 33.08 -23.96
C GLU A 119 19.38 33.61 -22.55
N ALA A 120 19.24 32.76 -21.53
CA ALA A 120 19.73 32.98 -20.18
C ALA A 120 20.80 31.92 -19.84
N PRO A 121 21.87 32.26 -19.10
CA PRO A 121 23.01 31.38 -18.90
C PRO A 121 22.69 30.19 -18.00
N ALA A 122 23.40 29.08 -18.23
CA ALA A 122 23.20 27.78 -17.61
C ALA A 122 23.25 27.82 -16.07
N ALA A 123 22.18 27.36 -15.43
CA ALA A 123 22.10 27.20 -13.99
C ALA A 123 22.89 25.94 -13.56
N GLY A 124 23.76 26.13 -12.56
CA GLY A 124 24.60 25.07 -12.01
C GLY A 124 23.80 23.99 -11.29
N ASP A 125 24.31 22.76 -11.40
CA ASP A 125 23.82 21.57 -10.72
C ASP A 125 23.80 21.78 -9.21
N THR A 126 22.60 21.85 -8.64
CA THR A 126 22.40 21.68 -7.21
C THR A 126 21.60 20.40 -6.99
N THR A 127 22.31 19.29 -6.82
CA THR A 127 21.72 17.99 -6.49
C THR A 127 21.20 18.05 -5.05
N GLN A 128 19.90 18.30 -4.86
CA GLN A 128 19.24 18.07 -3.58
C GLN A 128 19.17 16.56 -3.28
N PRO A 129 19.40 16.11 -2.03
CA PRO A 129 19.28 14.70 -1.67
C PRO A 129 17.84 14.23 -1.87
N ASN A 130 17.66 13.24 -2.75
CA ASN A 130 16.37 12.62 -3.02
C ASN A 130 15.94 11.75 -1.82
N PRO A 131 14.85 12.05 -1.09
CA PRO A 131 14.36 11.17 -0.01
C PRO A 131 13.83 9.81 -0.52
N ALA A 132 13.71 9.61 -1.84
CA ALA A 132 13.54 8.28 -2.42
C ALA A 132 14.81 7.40 -2.33
N ALA A 133 15.94 7.95 -1.89
CA ALA A 133 17.20 7.23 -1.71
C ALA A 133 17.30 6.44 -0.39
N ALA A 134 16.25 6.42 0.45
CA ALA A 134 16.21 5.50 1.57
C ALA A 134 16.21 4.05 1.03
N PRO A 135 17.20 3.21 1.40
CA PRO A 135 17.30 1.87 0.85
C PRO A 135 16.02 1.07 1.16
N ARG A 136 15.47 0.45 0.13
CA ARG A 136 14.35 -0.50 0.27
C ARG A 136 14.95 -1.87 0.58
N TYR A 137 14.34 -2.59 1.52
CA TYR A 137 14.72 -3.97 1.76
C TYR A 137 14.18 -4.85 0.64
N GLU A 138 15.05 -5.70 0.09
CA GLU A 138 14.62 -6.78 -0.79
C GLU A 138 13.76 -7.77 0.02
N TRP A 139 12.62 -8.17 -0.54
CA TRP A 139 11.70 -9.08 0.12
C TRP A 139 11.00 -9.97 -0.90
N ALA A 140 10.47 -11.11 -0.45
CA ALA A 140 9.82 -12.10 -1.29
C ALA A 140 8.70 -12.83 -0.57
N SER A 141 7.81 -13.46 -1.33
CA SER A 141 6.89 -14.48 -0.87
C SER A 141 7.32 -15.87 -1.34
N GLU A 142 7.11 -16.89 -0.52
CA GLU A 142 7.31 -18.30 -0.86
C GLU A 142 6.02 -19.05 -0.55
N PHE A 143 5.38 -19.63 -1.58
CA PHE A 143 4.15 -20.41 -1.40
C PHE A 143 4.42 -21.69 -0.60
N LEU A 144 3.66 -21.89 0.49
CA LEU A 144 3.76 -23.05 1.37
C LEU A 144 2.70 -24.10 1.05
N GLY A 145 1.48 -23.67 0.79
CA GLY A 145 0.35 -24.53 0.45
C GLY A 145 -0.99 -23.82 0.43
N ALA A 146 -1.95 -24.45 -0.25
CA ALA A 146 -3.34 -24.07 -0.32
C ALA A 146 -4.11 -24.77 0.80
N PHE A 147 -4.83 -23.98 1.57
CA PHE A 147 -5.61 -24.33 2.74
C PHE A 147 -7.09 -24.35 2.36
N THR A 148 -7.81 -25.39 2.74
CA THR A 148 -9.28 -25.45 2.66
C THR A 148 -9.84 -26.00 3.95
N VAL A 149 -10.80 -25.29 4.54
CA VAL A 149 -11.47 -25.66 5.78
C VAL A 149 -12.97 -25.53 5.61
N LYS A 150 -13.70 -26.52 6.13
CA LYS A 150 -15.14 -26.48 6.36
C LYS A 150 -15.40 -26.30 7.84
N LEU A 151 -16.25 -25.33 8.17
CA LEU A 151 -16.62 -25.00 9.55
C LEU A 151 -17.90 -25.74 9.94
N ILE A 152 -18.05 -26.00 11.23
CA ILE A 152 -19.25 -26.60 11.80
C ILE A 152 -20.44 -25.65 11.61
N ASN A 153 -21.59 -26.21 11.23
CA ASN A 153 -22.85 -25.51 11.07
C ASN A 153 -23.88 -26.01 12.11
N PRO A 154 -24.53 -25.12 12.89
CA PRO A 154 -24.31 -23.68 12.97
C PRO A 154 -23.04 -23.30 13.74
N PRO A 155 -22.47 -22.11 13.48
CA PRO A 155 -21.43 -21.55 14.35
C PRO A 155 -22.01 -21.10 15.69
N GLU A 156 -21.15 -20.93 16.69
CA GLU A 156 -21.55 -20.42 18.00
C GLU A 156 -21.52 -18.89 17.99
N SER A 157 -22.68 -18.26 17.76
CA SER A 157 -22.83 -16.81 17.85
C SER A 157 -23.29 -16.37 19.23
N PHE A 158 -22.66 -15.34 19.76
CA PHE A 158 -23.03 -14.70 21.03
C PHE A 158 -23.93 -13.46 20.81
N GLY A 159 -24.23 -13.13 19.55
CA GLY A 159 -25.00 -11.95 19.18
C GLY A 159 -24.26 -10.62 19.41
N PRO A 160 -24.96 -9.49 19.26
CA PRO A 160 -24.40 -8.16 19.47
C PRO A 160 -23.87 -7.92 20.89
N GLY A 161 -22.60 -7.51 20.98
CA GLY A 161 -21.92 -7.14 22.22
C GLY A 161 -21.44 -5.67 22.24
N PRO A 162 -20.83 -5.23 23.36
CA PRO A 162 -20.34 -3.87 23.51
C PRO A 162 -19.20 -3.51 22.54
N ASP A 163 -18.37 -4.49 22.16
CA ASP A 163 -17.19 -4.37 21.29
C ASP A 163 -17.38 -4.96 19.88
N GLY A 164 -18.52 -5.60 19.62
CA GLY A 164 -18.83 -6.24 18.34
C GLY A 164 -19.70 -7.47 18.53
N MET A 165 -19.91 -8.23 17.47
CA MET A 165 -20.60 -9.52 17.52
C MET A 165 -19.54 -10.63 17.56
N HIS A 166 -19.52 -11.38 18.66
CA HIS A 166 -18.60 -12.50 18.83
C HIS A 166 -19.19 -13.75 18.18
N ILE A 167 -18.39 -14.45 17.37
CA ILE A 167 -18.78 -15.70 16.72
C ILE A 167 -17.61 -16.67 16.75
N THR A 168 -17.82 -17.84 17.34
CA THR A 168 -16.85 -18.93 17.35
C THR A 168 -17.16 -19.91 16.22
N TYR A 169 -16.15 -20.19 15.40
CA TYR A 169 -16.19 -21.19 14.34
C TYR A 169 -15.27 -22.35 14.68
N PHE A 170 -15.83 -23.54 14.85
CA PHE A 170 -15.04 -24.77 14.95
C PHE A 170 -14.86 -25.42 13.58
N ILE A 171 -13.70 -26.03 13.37
CA ILE A 171 -13.37 -26.72 12.13
C ILE A 171 -13.97 -28.13 12.15
N ASP A 172 -14.84 -28.44 11.18
CA ASP A 172 -15.39 -29.77 10.93
C ASP A 172 -14.35 -30.66 10.22
N SER A 173 -13.85 -30.15 9.10
CA SER A 173 -12.80 -30.79 8.31
C SER A 173 -11.89 -29.75 7.71
N GLY A 174 -10.61 -30.05 7.59
CA GLY A 174 -9.66 -29.14 6.96
C GLY A 174 -8.41 -29.83 6.49
N GLU A 175 -7.82 -29.25 5.46
CA GLU A 175 -6.60 -29.73 4.84
C GLU A 175 -5.75 -28.58 4.30
N ILE A 176 -4.45 -28.82 4.24
CA ILE A 176 -3.48 -28.00 3.51
C ILE A 176 -2.75 -28.91 2.54
N HIS A 177 -2.59 -28.44 1.30
CA HIS A 177 -1.85 -29.13 0.24
C HIS A 177 -0.89 -28.17 -0.43
N GLY A 178 0.37 -28.58 -0.58
CA GLY A 178 1.39 -27.72 -1.16
C GLY A 178 2.75 -28.38 -1.31
N PRO A 179 3.69 -27.73 -1.99
CA PRO A 179 5.04 -28.27 -2.18
C PRO A 179 5.83 -28.37 -0.87
N LYS A 180 5.41 -27.67 0.19
CA LYS A 180 6.14 -27.58 1.47
C LYS A 180 5.38 -28.16 2.66
N ILE A 181 4.05 -27.98 2.69
CA ILE A 181 3.22 -28.42 3.80
C ILE A 181 2.02 -29.20 3.27
N ASN A 182 1.85 -30.42 3.77
CA ASN A 182 0.68 -31.25 3.51
C ASN A 182 0.18 -31.82 4.83
N GLY A 183 -1.11 -31.67 5.13
CA GLY A 183 -1.65 -32.15 6.39
C GLY A 183 -3.12 -31.86 6.59
N ARG A 184 -3.66 -32.43 7.67
CA ARG A 184 -5.04 -32.21 8.12
C ARG A 184 -5.08 -31.12 9.17
N ILE A 185 -6.18 -30.38 9.20
CA ILE A 185 -6.35 -29.21 10.04
C ILE A 185 -7.49 -29.43 11.04
N ARG A 186 -7.25 -29.00 12.28
CA ARG A 186 -8.26 -28.96 13.36
C ARG A 186 -8.10 -27.68 14.15
N GLY A 187 -9.15 -27.24 14.82
CA GLY A 187 -9.13 -26.07 15.71
C GLY A 187 -10.36 -25.20 15.52
N GLY A 188 -10.19 -23.89 15.69
CA GLY A 188 -11.25 -22.93 15.50
C GLY A 188 -10.78 -21.49 15.42
N ASP A 189 -11.75 -20.61 15.20
CA ASP A 189 -11.64 -19.15 15.13
C ASP A 189 -12.61 -18.50 16.11
N TRP A 190 -12.13 -17.56 16.92
CA TRP A 190 -12.90 -16.76 17.88
C TRP A 190 -13.06 -15.34 17.35
N MET A 191 -13.83 -15.22 16.27
CA MET A 191 -13.93 -13.97 15.52
C MET A 191 -14.76 -12.92 16.26
N VAL A 192 -14.33 -11.66 16.17
CA VAL A 192 -15.15 -10.51 16.54
C VAL A 192 -15.50 -9.71 15.29
N LEU A 193 -16.79 -9.62 14.97
CA LEU A 193 -17.27 -8.71 13.93
C LEU A 193 -17.51 -7.32 14.50
N ARG A 194 -16.67 -6.36 14.12
CA ARG A 194 -16.78 -4.96 14.53
C ARG A 194 -17.95 -4.26 13.83
N ARG A 195 -18.42 -3.16 14.42
CA ARG A 195 -19.55 -2.37 13.89
C ARG A 195 -19.26 -1.69 12.56
N ASP A 196 -18.01 -1.52 12.18
CA ASP A 196 -17.60 -1.02 10.86
C ASP A 196 -17.58 -2.10 9.77
N GLY A 197 -18.07 -3.31 10.09
CA GLY A 197 -18.17 -4.43 9.17
C GLY A 197 -16.89 -5.22 8.97
N VAL A 198 -15.84 -4.95 9.77
CA VAL A 198 -14.60 -5.71 9.73
C VAL A 198 -14.63 -6.82 10.78
N GLY A 199 -14.51 -8.07 10.33
CA GLY A 199 -14.22 -9.22 11.17
C GLY A 199 -12.75 -9.26 11.57
N ILE A 200 -12.49 -9.41 12.87
CA ILE A 200 -11.17 -9.69 13.42
C ILE A 200 -11.12 -11.18 13.67
N ALA A 201 -10.44 -11.91 12.80
CA ALA A 201 -10.20 -13.34 12.97
C ALA A 201 -9.20 -13.54 14.11
N GLU A 202 -9.49 -14.48 15.03
CA GLU A 202 -8.55 -14.95 16.04
C GLU A 202 -8.55 -16.47 16.01
N SER A 203 -7.60 -17.01 15.26
CA SER A 203 -7.57 -18.43 14.96
C SER A 203 -6.49 -19.14 15.75
N ARG A 204 -6.84 -20.33 16.24
CA ARG A 204 -5.89 -21.28 16.81
C ARG A 204 -6.17 -22.66 16.26
N ILE A 205 -5.26 -23.11 15.40
CA ILE A 205 -5.40 -24.36 14.66
C ILE A 205 -4.16 -25.22 14.79
N SER A 206 -4.31 -26.51 14.56
CA SER A 206 -3.22 -27.47 14.49
C SER A 206 -3.24 -28.19 13.16
N TYR A 207 -2.04 -28.44 12.63
CA TYR A 207 -1.81 -29.28 11.47
C TYR A 207 -1.25 -30.63 11.94
N GLU A 208 -1.76 -31.69 11.35
CA GLU A 208 -1.21 -33.05 11.44
C GLU A 208 -0.74 -33.46 10.06
N THR A 209 0.58 -33.56 9.90
CA THR A 209 1.22 -33.91 8.63
C THR A 209 1.26 -35.42 8.44
N VAL A 210 1.49 -35.86 7.20
CA VAL A 210 1.50 -37.30 6.85
C VAL A 210 2.63 -38.08 7.50
N ASP A 211 3.73 -37.42 7.82
CA ASP A 211 4.89 -37.94 8.56
C ASP A 211 4.73 -37.85 10.09
N GLY A 212 3.55 -37.41 10.57
CA GLY A 212 3.19 -37.43 11.99
C GLY A 212 3.60 -36.18 12.78
N ALA A 213 4.11 -35.14 12.12
CA ALA A 213 4.40 -33.88 12.80
C ALA A 213 3.11 -33.18 13.25
N ARG A 214 3.17 -32.58 14.45
CA ARG A 214 2.13 -31.70 14.97
C ARG A 214 2.65 -30.27 14.96
N ILE A 215 1.92 -29.40 14.27
CA ILE A 215 2.28 -27.99 14.11
C ILE A 215 1.11 -27.16 14.61
N LEU A 216 1.35 -26.34 15.63
CA LEU A 216 0.37 -25.35 16.10
C LEU A 216 0.52 -24.09 15.26
N SER A 217 -0.59 -23.47 14.89
CA SER A 217 -0.61 -22.12 14.36
C SER A 217 -1.58 -21.24 15.12
N ARG A 218 -1.16 -20.00 15.32
CA ARG A 218 -1.94 -18.95 15.95
C ARG A 218 -1.82 -17.71 15.10
N TYR A 219 -2.93 -17.04 14.84
CA TYR A 219 -2.91 -15.84 14.04
C TYR A 219 -4.15 -15.00 14.22
N TYR A 220 -3.95 -13.74 13.87
CA TYR A 220 -5.01 -12.78 13.66
C TYR A 220 -5.12 -12.45 12.17
N GLY A 221 -6.22 -11.85 11.79
CA GLY A 221 -6.38 -11.29 10.46
C GLY A 221 -7.62 -10.43 10.30
N ILE A 222 -7.74 -9.90 9.08
CA ILE A 222 -8.81 -9.00 8.68
C ILE A 222 -9.71 -9.75 7.71
N PHE A 223 -10.98 -9.83 8.08
CA PHE A 223 -12.07 -10.31 7.25
C PHE A 223 -12.97 -9.14 6.89
N ASP A 224 -12.84 -8.61 5.68
CA ASP A 224 -13.56 -7.40 5.28
C ASP A 224 -14.93 -7.77 4.69
N LEU A 225 -16.00 -7.51 5.44
CA LEU A 225 -17.39 -7.66 4.99
C LEU A 225 -17.98 -6.35 4.48
N GLY A 226 -17.15 -5.32 4.27
CA GLY A 226 -17.56 -3.99 3.84
C GLY A 226 -18.30 -3.19 4.91
N PRO A 227 -18.59 -1.89 4.66
CA PRO A 227 -19.08 -0.96 5.67
C PRO A 227 -20.37 -1.39 6.39
N ASP A 228 -21.29 -2.04 5.67
CA ASP A 228 -22.56 -2.52 6.23
C ASP A 228 -22.50 -3.98 6.73
N GLY A 229 -21.31 -4.59 6.75
CA GLY A 229 -21.11 -6.02 7.01
C GLY A 229 -21.68 -6.47 8.35
N TYR A 230 -21.55 -5.63 9.39
CA TYR A 230 -22.13 -5.89 10.71
C TYR A 230 -23.66 -5.99 10.66
N ALA A 231 -24.30 -5.02 10.01
CA ALA A 231 -25.76 -4.95 9.93
C ALA A 231 -26.32 -6.10 9.06
N ARG A 232 -25.62 -6.49 7.99
CA ARG A 232 -25.96 -7.66 7.16
C ARG A 232 -25.85 -8.96 7.96
N ALA A 233 -24.73 -9.16 8.65
CA ALA A 233 -24.52 -10.36 9.46
C ALA A 233 -25.57 -10.50 10.58
N ALA A 234 -25.99 -9.39 11.21
CA ALA A 234 -27.08 -9.41 12.20
C ALA A 234 -28.44 -9.87 11.64
N ARG A 235 -28.61 -9.83 10.32
CA ARG A 235 -29.78 -10.34 9.59
C ARG A 235 -29.53 -11.70 8.90
N ASN A 236 -28.40 -12.35 9.16
CA ASN A 236 -27.94 -13.55 8.43
C ASN A 236 -27.81 -13.33 6.92
N GLU A 237 -27.45 -12.11 6.50
CA GLU A 237 -27.14 -11.78 5.11
C GLU A 237 -25.61 -11.73 4.93
N PHE A 238 -25.11 -12.38 3.88
CA PHE A 238 -23.69 -12.45 3.60
C PHE A 238 -23.42 -12.30 2.11
N ASP A 239 -22.33 -11.60 1.78
CA ASP A 239 -21.85 -11.50 0.41
C ASP A 239 -21.19 -12.82 -0.01
N ALA A 240 -21.19 -13.08 -1.31
CA ALA A 240 -20.45 -14.21 -1.87
C ALA A 240 -18.95 -13.93 -1.80
N ASP A 241 -18.21 -14.83 -1.15
CA ASP A 241 -16.74 -14.89 -1.19
C ASP A 241 -15.99 -13.59 -0.79
N PRO A 242 -16.26 -12.99 0.39
CA PRO A 242 -15.51 -11.84 0.90
C PRO A 242 -14.00 -12.12 1.10
N PRO A 243 -13.14 -11.10 0.94
CA PRO A 243 -11.69 -11.23 1.09
C PRO A 243 -11.27 -11.44 2.55
N LEU A 244 -10.31 -12.34 2.74
CA LEU A 244 -9.73 -12.70 4.03
C LEU A 244 -8.21 -12.68 3.93
N VAL A 245 -7.56 -11.93 4.84
CA VAL A 245 -6.10 -11.88 4.98
C VAL A 245 -5.70 -12.16 6.41
N LEU A 246 -4.80 -13.12 6.63
CA LEU A 246 -4.37 -13.59 7.94
C LEU A 246 -2.85 -13.60 8.04
N ALA A 247 -2.31 -13.63 9.26
CA ALA A 247 -0.87 -13.65 9.52
C ALA A 247 -0.43 -14.90 10.32
N PRO A 248 -0.47 -16.12 9.74
CA PRO A 248 -0.08 -17.35 10.41
C PRO A 248 1.36 -17.32 10.92
N GLN A 249 1.52 -17.76 12.17
CA GLN A 249 2.79 -18.16 12.75
C GLN A 249 2.73 -19.62 13.17
N PHE A 250 3.85 -20.32 13.13
CA PHE A 250 3.91 -21.76 13.40
C PHE A 250 4.76 -22.07 14.63
N ILE A 251 4.37 -23.11 15.36
CA ILE A 251 5.08 -23.66 16.51
C ILE A 251 5.08 -25.18 16.38
N THR A 252 6.26 -25.80 16.37
CA THR A 252 6.45 -27.25 16.38
C THR A 252 7.76 -27.64 17.05
N SER A 253 7.79 -28.84 17.62
CA SER A 253 9.01 -29.48 18.14
C SER A 253 9.53 -30.60 17.23
N HIS A 254 8.87 -30.88 16.11
CA HIS A 254 9.30 -31.95 15.21
C HIS A 254 10.61 -31.53 14.50
N PRO A 255 11.70 -32.33 14.59
CA PRO A 255 13.01 -31.96 14.07
C PRO A 255 12.99 -31.51 12.60
N ASP A 256 12.29 -32.24 11.73
CA ASP A 256 12.22 -31.93 10.29
C ASP A 256 11.39 -30.68 9.95
N TRP A 257 10.62 -30.16 10.90
CA TRP A 257 9.72 -29.02 10.71
C TRP A 257 10.13 -27.78 11.51
N LEU A 258 11.27 -27.81 12.23
CA LEU A 258 11.75 -26.67 13.04
C LEU A 258 11.96 -25.38 12.24
N TRP A 259 12.15 -25.49 10.92
CA TRP A 259 12.25 -24.35 10.01
C TRP A 259 10.97 -23.48 9.99
N LEU A 260 9.80 -24.07 10.23
CA LEU A 260 8.52 -23.34 10.29
C LEU A 260 8.46 -22.35 11.45
N ASN A 261 9.13 -22.65 12.58
CA ASN A 261 9.18 -21.77 13.75
C ASN A 261 9.87 -20.43 13.45
N ARG A 262 10.53 -20.30 12.29
CA ARG A 262 11.33 -19.13 11.89
C ARG A 262 10.64 -18.27 10.82
N LEU A 263 9.42 -18.59 10.44
CA LEU A 263 8.71 -17.90 9.36
C LEU A 263 7.71 -16.89 9.91
N GLN A 264 7.63 -15.74 9.25
CA GLN A 264 6.44 -14.92 9.26
C GLN A 264 5.67 -15.20 7.97
N CYS A 265 4.37 -15.48 8.09
CA CYS A 265 3.55 -15.81 6.93
C CYS A 265 2.41 -14.82 6.76
N LEU A 266 1.88 -14.79 5.54
CA LEU A 266 0.58 -14.22 5.19
C LEU A 266 -0.26 -15.32 4.55
N ALA A 267 -1.53 -15.38 4.90
CA ALA A 267 -2.52 -16.17 4.17
C ALA A 267 -3.49 -15.22 3.49
N VAL A 268 -3.76 -15.46 2.21
CA VAL A 268 -4.66 -14.63 1.40
C VAL A 268 -5.71 -15.52 0.76
N GLY A 269 -6.95 -15.08 0.75
CA GLY A 269 -8.02 -15.82 0.11
C GLY A 269 -9.40 -15.33 0.52
N ARG A 270 -10.32 -16.27 0.71
CA ARG A 270 -11.75 -16.01 0.76
C ARG A 270 -12.48 -16.91 1.76
N ALA A 271 -13.58 -16.43 2.30
CA ALA A 271 -14.45 -17.20 3.19
C ALA A 271 -15.93 -17.05 2.80
N SER A 272 -16.59 -18.15 2.43
CA SER A 272 -18.02 -18.19 2.21
C SER A 272 -18.73 -18.43 3.53
N MET A 273 -19.45 -17.43 4.02
CA MET A 273 -20.25 -17.54 5.25
C MET A 273 -21.56 -18.32 5.02
N ALA A 274 -22.04 -18.37 3.78
CA ALA A 274 -23.22 -19.15 3.41
C ALA A 274 -22.93 -20.66 3.44
N ASP A 275 -21.76 -21.05 2.91
CA ASP A 275 -21.35 -22.46 2.84
C ASP A 275 -20.48 -22.89 4.03
N LEU A 276 -20.03 -21.92 4.84
CA LEU A 276 -19.09 -22.10 5.94
C LEU A 276 -17.79 -22.78 5.48
N VAL A 277 -17.25 -22.29 4.36
CA VAL A 277 -16.00 -22.78 3.74
C VAL A 277 -14.99 -21.65 3.63
N VAL A 278 -13.77 -21.89 4.08
CA VAL A 278 -12.63 -20.97 4.00
C VAL A 278 -11.57 -21.56 3.07
N ARG A 279 -11.09 -20.74 2.12
CA ARG A 279 -10.03 -21.12 1.16
C ARG A 279 -8.94 -20.06 1.15
N LEU A 280 -7.70 -20.46 1.37
CA LEU A 280 -6.57 -19.55 1.52
C LEU A 280 -5.31 -20.12 0.89
N ASP A 281 -4.45 -19.27 0.35
CA ASP A 281 -3.08 -19.60 0.01
C ASP A 281 -2.14 -19.03 1.07
N ILE A 282 -1.23 -19.86 1.59
CA ILE A 282 -0.27 -19.46 2.62
C ILE A 282 1.10 -19.22 2.01
N TYR A 283 1.67 -18.05 2.29
CA TYR A 283 2.99 -17.63 1.84
C TYR A 283 3.88 -17.27 3.03
N ALA A 284 5.13 -17.75 3.02
CA ALA A 284 6.17 -17.23 3.90
C ALA A 284 6.74 -15.93 3.32
N ILE A 285 6.93 -14.91 4.15
CA ILE A 285 7.56 -13.65 3.78
C ILE A 285 9.05 -13.68 4.14
N ARG A 286 9.90 -13.37 3.16
CA ARG A 286 11.36 -13.27 3.32
C ARG A 286 11.78 -11.82 3.19
N ALA A 287 12.70 -11.38 4.05
CA ALA A 287 13.36 -10.08 3.93
C ALA A 287 14.87 -10.33 3.85
N GLY A 288 15.43 -10.27 2.65
CA GLY A 288 16.80 -10.70 2.35
C GLY A 288 17.05 -12.19 2.60
N GLN A 289 18.33 -12.55 2.66
CA GLN A 289 18.77 -13.93 2.90
C GLN A 289 18.73 -14.27 4.40
N PRO A 290 18.29 -15.49 4.78
CA PRO A 290 18.43 -15.95 6.16
C PRO A 290 19.89 -15.91 6.63
N LEU A 291 20.09 -15.66 7.92
CA LEU A 291 21.40 -15.78 8.56
C LEU A 291 21.96 -17.19 8.31
N ALA A 292 23.27 -17.32 8.08
CA ALA A 292 23.91 -18.63 7.89
C ALA A 292 23.62 -19.59 9.06
N SER A 293 23.50 -19.05 10.27
CA SER A 293 23.20 -19.79 11.51
C SER A 293 21.74 -20.22 11.65
N SER A 294 20.84 -19.77 10.77
CA SER A 294 19.40 -20.00 10.91
C SER A 294 18.94 -21.41 10.53
N GLY A 295 19.77 -22.16 9.79
CA GLY A 295 19.41 -23.48 9.24
C GLY A 295 18.31 -23.43 8.16
N LEU A 296 17.84 -22.24 7.76
CA LEU A 296 16.90 -22.09 6.66
C LEU A 296 17.64 -22.23 5.31
N PRO A 297 17.04 -22.88 4.31
CA PRO A 297 17.60 -22.91 2.97
C PRO A 297 17.84 -21.49 2.47
N ARG A 298 19.04 -21.24 1.94
CA ARG A 298 19.31 -20.01 1.17
C ARG A 298 18.68 -20.16 -0.19
N VAL A 299 18.05 -19.09 -0.68
CA VAL A 299 17.37 -19.10 -1.97
C VAL A 299 18.36 -18.56 -3.00
N ASP A 300 18.78 -19.40 -3.95
CA ASP A 300 19.81 -19.08 -4.96
C ASP A 300 19.27 -18.26 -6.17
N ALA A 301 18.12 -17.59 -6.04
CA ALA A 301 17.39 -16.94 -7.14
C ALA A 301 17.61 -15.41 -7.24
N PRO A 302 17.51 -14.80 -8.45
CA PRO A 302 17.68 -13.35 -8.68
C PRO A 302 16.61 -12.51 -7.97
N PRO A 303 16.76 -11.17 -7.84
CA PRO A 303 16.02 -10.39 -6.85
C PRO A 303 14.53 -10.61 -6.99
N LEU A 304 13.95 -11.06 -5.89
CA LEU A 304 12.54 -11.34 -5.74
C LEU A 304 11.83 -9.99 -5.75
N THR A 305 11.46 -9.52 -6.94
CA THR A 305 10.53 -8.41 -7.10
C THR A 305 9.15 -8.96 -6.77
N GLY A 306 8.43 -8.33 -5.84
CA GLY A 306 7.18 -8.85 -5.30
C GLY A 306 6.15 -9.18 -6.36
N ASP A 307 6.03 -10.47 -6.69
CA ASP A 307 4.96 -10.99 -7.51
C ASP A 307 3.70 -11.06 -6.65
N VAL A 308 2.86 -10.04 -6.78
CA VAL A 308 1.41 -10.19 -6.60
C VAL A 308 0.89 -10.49 -8.01
N HIS A 309 0.75 -11.77 -8.35
CA HIS A 309 -0.02 -12.20 -9.51
C HIS A 309 -1.53 -12.07 -9.23
#